data_AF-A0A2P2IA38-F1
#
_entry.id   AF-A0A2P2IA38-F1
#
_cell.length_a   1.000
_cell.length_b   1.000
_cell.length_c   1.000
_cell.angle_alpha   90.00
_cell.angle_beta   90.00
_cell.angle_gamma   90.00
#
_symmetry.space_group_name_H-M   'P 1'
#
loop_
_entity.id
_entity.type
_entity.pdbx_description
1 polymer ?
#
loop_
_entity_poly.entity_id
_entity_poly.type
_entity_poly.pdbx_seq_one_letter_code
_entity_poly.pdbx_strand_id
1 'polypeptide(L)'
;VVLLGFAIFYVMRYAEKVKKDPTKSLIYDLKKENEEHFLGGKEQETLELTSKRKIILWVFGGTFIIMILGVIPWANKFNITIFESMNEFFKGLPVIGNILGDMVALGDWWFGEMTVLFMLSAILVGKIYGMNEKEITGVFVNGARDLLGVVLIVGVSRGITIVMNAGGMTNTVLFWV
;
A
#
# COMPACT_ATOMS: atom_id res chain seq x y z
N VAL A 1 25.32 3.51 -8.98
CA VAL A 1 25.72 2.14 -8.56
C VAL A 1 26.88 2.14 -7.56
N VAL A 2 27.99 2.84 -7.82
CA VAL A 2 29.16 2.90 -6.91
C VAL A 2 28.82 3.38 -5.49
N LEU A 3 28.07 4.49 -5.36
CA LEU A 3 27.63 5.02 -4.06
C LEU A 3 26.75 4.04 -3.29
N LEU A 4 25.91 3.27 -4.00
CA LEU A 4 25.03 2.27 -3.41
C LEU A 4 25.82 1.09 -2.84
N GLY A 5 26.84 0.62 -3.57
CA GLY A 5 27.77 -0.40 -3.06
C GLY A 5 28.52 0.06 -1.81
N PHE A 6 28.99 1.32 -1.80
CA PHE A 6 29.66 1.90 -0.64
C PHE A 6 28.73 2.03 0.57
N ALA A 7 27.48 2.48 0.35
CA ALA A 7 26.47 2.57 1.41
C ALA A 7 26.14 1.21 2.00
N ILE A 8 25.94 0.18 1.17
CA ILE A 8 25.70 -1.19 1.63
C ILE A 8 26.88 -1.69 2.46
N PHE A 9 28.11 -1.53 1.96
CA PHE A 9 29.32 -1.93 2.68
C PHE A 9 29.43 -1.23 4.03
N TYR A 10 29.22 0.08 4.08
CA TYR A 10 29.28 0.86 5.31
C TYR A 10 28.25 0.40 6.34
N VAL A 11 26.99 0.23 5.92
CA VAL A 11 25.91 -0.24 6.81
C VAL A 11 26.16 -1.66 7.30
N MET A 12 26.56 -2.58 6.42
CA MET A 12 26.85 -3.96 6.79
C MET A 12 28.03 -4.06 7.76
N ARG A 13 29.10 -3.28 7.52
CA ARG A 13 30.24 -3.21 8.42
C ARG A 13 29.85 -2.64 9.79
N TYR A 14 29.01 -1.60 9.83
CA TYR A 14 28.49 -1.04 11.07
C TYR A 14 27.63 -2.06 11.82
N ALA A 15 26.71 -2.72 11.14
CA ALA A 15 25.85 -3.75 11.72
C ALA A 15 26.67 -4.92 12.30
N GLU A 16 27.71 -5.37 11.59
CA GLU A 16 28.60 -6.43 12.08
C GLU A 16 29.43 -5.97 13.30
N LYS A 17 29.88 -4.72 13.31
CA LYS A 17 30.59 -4.10 14.45
C LYS A 17 29.70 -4.05 15.70
N VAL A 18 28.43 -3.66 15.55
CA VAL A 18 27.45 -3.61 16.65
C VAL A 18 27.02 -5.02 17.09
N LYS A 19 26.87 -5.97 16.16
CA LYS A 19 26.53 -7.36 16.47
C LYS A 19 27.60 -8.06 17.30
N LYS A 20 28.89 -7.80 17.01
CA LYS A 20 30.02 -8.36 17.76
C LYS A 20 30.19 -7.71 19.13
N ASP A 21 29.87 -6.43 19.23
CA ASP A 21 30.07 -5.64 20.45
C ASP A 21 29.00 -4.54 20.53
N PRO A 22 27.92 -4.77 21.30
CA PRO A 22 26.80 -3.85 21.43
C PRO A 22 27.19 -2.45 21.91
N THR A 23 28.31 -2.30 22.63
CA THR A 23 28.80 -1.01 23.16
C THR A 23 29.20 -0.03 22.04
N LYS A 24 29.46 -0.54 20.84
CA LYS A 24 29.80 0.27 19.66
C LYS A 24 28.57 0.84 18.95
N SER A 25 27.36 0.54 19.44
CA SER A 25 26.14 1.19 18.98
C SER A 25 26.13 2.65 19.41
N LEU A 26 25.72 3.54 18.51
CA LEU A 26 25.53 4.97 18.85
C LEU A 26 24.39 5.19 19.85
N ILE A 27 23.53 4.18 20.00
CA ILE A 27 22.32 4.18 20.84
C ILE A 27 22.55 3.24 22.03
N TYR A 28 23.80 2.87 22.35
CA TYR A 28 24.08 1.95 23.45
C TYR A 28 23.64 2.53 24.81
N ASP A 29 23.89 3.81 25.05
CA ASP A 29 23.54 4.47 26.33
C ASP A 29 22.02 4.61 26.50
N LEU A 30 21.32 4.80 25.38
CA LEU A 30 19.86 4.85 25.28
C LEU A 30 19.21 3.45 25.33
N LYS A 31 19.99 2.37 25.27
CA LYS A 31 19.46 1.01 25.29
C LYS A 31 18.67 0.77 26.58
N LYS A 32 19.21 1.17 27.72
CA LYS A 32 18.56 0.92 29.02
C LYS A 32 17.27 1.71 29.20
N GLU A 33 17.27 2.98 28.78
CA GLU A 33 16.08 3.84 28.78
C GLU A 33 15.02 3.35 27.78
N ASN A 34 15.45 2.93 26.58
CA ASN A 34 14.56 2.31 25.60
C ASN A 34 14.02 0.97 26.10
N GLU A 35 14.82 0.16 26.80
CA GLU A 35 14.33 -1.07 27.41
C GLU A 35 13.32 -0.77 28.51
N GLU A 36 13.50 0.27 29.33
CA GLU A 36 12.50 0.63 30.34
C GLU A 36 11.23 1.26 29.73
N HIS A 37 11.37 2.10 28.69
CA HIS A 37 10.24 2.78 28.02
C HIS A 37 9.47 1.85 27.05
N PHE A 38 10.15 0.90 26.40
CA PHE A 38 9.56 -0.05 25.44
C PHE A 38 9.35 -1.46 26.00
N LEU A 39 10.15 -1.93 26.98
CA LEU A 39 10.05 -3.26 27.61
C LEU A 39 9.54 -3.23 29.07
N GLY A 40 9.22 -2.07 29.64
CA GLY A 40 8.63 -1.91 30.99
C GLY A 40 7.20 -2.44 31.14
N GLY A 41 6.96 -3.69 30.74
CA GLY A 41 5.66 -4.38 30.86
C GLY A 41 5.18 -5.10 29.60
N LYS A 42 5.97 -5.12 28.52
CA LYS A 42 5.69 -5.94 27.34
C LYS A 42 6.96 -6.67 26.98
N GLU A 43 7.04 -7.96 27.32
CA GLU A 43 7.84 -8.87 26.51
C GLU A 43 7.54 -8.55 25.04
N GLN A 44 8.55 -8.58 24.17
CA GLN A 44 8.28 -8.66 22.74
C GLN A 44 7.43 -9.92 22.53
N GLU A 45 6.11 -9.77 22.63
CA GLU A 45 5.16 -10.73 22.08
C GLU A 45 5.55 -10.75 20.61
N THR A 46 6.34 -11.76 20.24
CA THR A 46 6.43 -12.18 18.86
C THR A 46 5.00 -12.48 18.49
N LEU A 47 4.34 -11.50 17.86
CA LEU A 47 2.93 -11.58 17.49
C LEU A 47 2.80 -12.86 16.68
N GLU A 48 2.37 -13.94 17.33
CA GLU A 48 2.35 -15.23 16.67
C GLU A 48 1.42 -15.10 15.47
N LEU A 49 1.83 -15.71 14.35
CA LEU A 49 1.04 -15.76 13.14
C LEU A 49 -0.16 -16.67 13.38
N THR A 50 -1.14 -16.15 14.13
CA THR A 50 -2.41 -16.83 14.33
C THR A 50 -3.06 -17.07 12.98
N SER A 51 -3.86 -18.13 12.88
CA SER A 51 -4.50 -18.55 11.63
C SER A 51 -5.30 -17.40 10.99
N LYS A 52 -5.94 -16.54 11.80
CA LYS A 52 -6.65 -15.34 11.32
C LYS A 52 -5.72 -14.32 10.66
N ARG A 53 -4.57 -14.01 11.26
CA ARG A 53 -3.56 -13.08 10.69
C ARG A 53 -2.97 -13.62 9.39
N LYS A 54 -2.73 -14.93 9.32
CA LYS A 54 -2.26 -15.58 8.08
C LYS A 54 -3.29 -15.47 6.96
N ILE A 55 -4.57 -15.67 7.25
CA ILE A 55 -5.65 -15.48 6.27
C ILE A 55 -5.71 -14.02 5.80
N ILE A 56 -5.60 -13.05 6.71
CA ILE A 56 -5.60 -11.63 6.36
C ILE A 56 -4.42 -11.29 5.44
N LEU A 57 -3.24 -11.82 5.70
CA LEU A 57 -2.09 -11.65 4.82
C LEU A 57 -2.33 -12.23 3.42
N TRP A 58 -2.99 -13.39 3.33
CA TRP A 58 -3.38 -13.97 2.04
C TRP A 58 -4.43 -13.13 1.31
N VAL A 59 -5.44 -12.60 2.02
CA VAL A 59 -6.45 -11.70 1.44
C VAL A 59 -5.78 -10.42 0.94
N PHE A 60 -4.88 -9.84 1.73
CA PHE A 60 -4.15 -8.64 1.37
C PHE A 60 -3.26 -8.88 0.13
N GLY A 61 -2.42 -9.93 0.15
CA GLY A 61 -1.58 -10.29 -0.99
C GLY A 61 -2.40 -10.63 -2.24
N GLY A 62 -3.52 -11.35 -2.08
CA GLY A 62 -4.46 -11.64 -3.15
C GLY A 62 -5.09 -10.38 -3.75
N THR A 63 -5.44 -9.40 -2.91
CA THR A 63 -5.95 -8.09 -3.37
C THR A 63 -4.93 -7.39 -4.27
N PHE A 64 -3.65 -7.41 -3.92
CA PHE A 64 -2.59 -6.84 -4.77
C PHE A 64 -2.42 -7.59 -6.08
N ILE A 65 -2.49 -8.92 -6.06
CA ILE A 65 -2.43 -9.72 -7.29
C ILE A 65 -3.60 -9.37 -8.21
N ILE A 66 -4.82 -9.30 -7.67
CA ILE A 66 -6.02 -8.92 -8.43
C ILE A 66 -5.87 -7.50 -9.01
N MET A 67 -5.38 -6.55 -8.21
CA MET A 67 -5.11 -5.19 -8.68
C MET A 67 -4.13 -5.18 -9.87
N ILE A 68 -3.02 -5.91 -9.78
CA ILE A 68 -2.03 -5.99 -10.87
C ILE A 68 -2.66 -6.61 -12.12
N LEU A 69 -3.42 -7.70 -11.97
CA LEU A 69 -4.10 -8.35 -13.08
C LEU A 69 -5.19 -7.45 -13.69
N GLY A 70 -5.86 -6.61 -12.88
CA GLY A 70 -6.89 -5.68 -13.34
C GLY A 70 -6.37 -4.53 -14.21
N VAL A 71 -5.11 -4.12 -14.02
CA VAL A 71 -4.48 -3.01 -14.75
C VAL A 71 -3.80 -3.45 -16.05
N ILE A 72 -3.46 -4.73 -16.18
CA ILE A 72 -2.77 -5.24 -17.38
C ILE A 72 -3.78 -5.44 -18.51
N PRO A 73 -3.64 -4.78 -19.67
CA PRO A 73 -4.62 -4.87 -20.77
C PRO A 73 -4.53 -6.22 -21.50
N TRP A 74 -5.22 -7.24 -20.97
CA TRP A 74 -5.18 -8.63 -21.45
C TRP A 74 -5.75 -8.82 -22.85
N ALA A 75 -6.86 -8.16 -23.17
CA ALA A 75 -7.50 -8.29 -24.47
C ALA A 75 -6.63 -7.67 -25.57
N ASN A 76 -6.23 -6.41 -25.41
CA ASN A 76 -5.46 -5.67 -26.42
C ASN A 76 -4.03 -6.19 -26.61
N LYS A 77 -3.37 -6.66 -25.55
CA LYS A 77 -1.95 -7.07 -25.61
C LYS A 77 -1.75 -8.58 -25.78
N PHE A 78 -2.66 -9.40 -25.28
CA PHE A 78 -2.50 -10.85 -25.24
C PHE A 78 -3.63 -11.62 -25.94
N ASN A 79 -4.64 -10.92 -26.48
CA ASN A 79 -5.80 -11.53 -27.16
C ASN A 79 -6.55 -12.53 -26.27
N ILE A 80 -6.51 -12.33 -24.94
CA ILE A 80 -7.23 -13.13 -23.94
C ILE A 80 -8.48 -12.34 -23.54
N THR A 81 -9.63 -12.71 -24.08
CA THR A 81 -10.94 -12.05 -23.82
C THR A 81 -11.74 -12.70 -22.68
N ILE A 82 -11.19 -13.72 -22.02
CA ILE A 82 -11.85 -14.47 -20.93
C ILE A 82 -12.37 -13.51 -19.84
N PHE A 83 -11.60 -12.48 -19.52
CA PHE A 83 -11.92 -11.49 -18.51
C PHE A 83 -13.09 -10.58 -18.91
N GLU A 84 -13.21 -10.23 -20.19
CA GLU A 84 -14.33 -9.45 -20.73
C GLU A 84 -15.62 -10.27 -20.72
N SER A 85 -15.53 -11.52 -21.19
CA SER A 85 -16.68 -12.45 -21.20
C SER A 85 -17.20 -12.77 -19.80
N MET A 86 -16.31 -12.91 -18.81
CA MET A 86 -16.72 -13.05 -17.42
C MET A 86 -17.45 -11.80 -16.92
N ASN A 87 -16.96 -10.62 -17.25
CA ASN A 87 -17.58 -9.36 -16.82
C ASN A 87 -18.97 -9.17 -17.44
N GLU A 88 -19.14 -9.49 -18.72
CA GLU A 88 -20.46 -9.49 -19.39
C GLU A 88 -21.45 -10.47 -18.73
N PHE A 89 -20.97 -11.66 -18.34
CA PHE A 89 -21.77 -12.60 -17.57
C PHE A 89 -22.23 -12.03 -16.22
N PHE A 90 -21.34 -11.35 -15.48
CA PHE A 90 -21.70 -10.70 -14.21
C PHE A 90 -22.68 -9.54 -14.38
N LYS A 91 -22.57 -8.77 -15.48
CA LYS A 91 -23.54 -7.72 -15.84
C LYS A 91 -24.94 -8.26 -16.13
N GLY A 92 -25.04 -9.50 -16.62
CA GLY A 92 -26.32 -10.15 -16.90
C GLY A 92 -27.14 -10.56 -15.67
N LEU A 93 -26.59 -10.47 -14.45
CA LEU A 93 -27.28 -10.86 -13.22
C LEU A 93 -28.06 -9.67 -12.61
N PRO A 94 -29.37 -9.81 -12.32
CA PRO A 94 -30.23 -8.67 -11.93
C PRO A 94 -29.87 -8.00 -10.59
N VAL A 95 -29.25 -8.70 -9.65
CA VAL A 95 -28.83 -8.13 -8.35
C VAL A 95 -27.39 -7.63 -8.40
N ILE A 96 -26.52 -8.39 -9.06
CA ILE A 96 -25.09 -8.11 -9.14
C ILE A 96 -24.82 -7.00 -10.16
N GLY A 97 -25.53 -6.98 -11.29
CA GLY A 97 -25.43 -5.97 -12.34
C GLY A 97 -25.97 -4.58 -11.94
N ASN A 98 -26.77 -4.43 -10.89
CA ASN A 98 -27.18 -3.09 -10.42
C ASN A 98 -26.19 -2.48 -9.41
N ILE A 99 -25.39 -3.32 -8.75
CA ILE A 99 -24.36 -2.89 -7.78
C ILE A 99 -22.99 -2.79 -8.46
N LEU A 100 -22.75 -3.64 -9.46
CA LEU A 100 -21.48 -3.78 -10.18
C LEU A 100 -21.59 -3.41 -11.68
N GLY A 101 -22.72 -2.89 -12.13
CA GLY A 101 -23.08 -2.75 -13.56
C GLY A 101 -22.12 -1.95 -14.43
N ASP A 102 -21.44 -0.98 -13.82
CA ASP A 102 -20.45 -0.14 -14.49
C ASP A 102 -19.01 -0.65 -14.33
N MET A 103 -18.79 -1.78 -13.64
CA MET A 103 -17.44 -2.31 -13.50
C MET A 103 -16.90 -2.73 -14.88
N VAL A 104 -15.75 -2.17 -15.22
CA VAL A 104 -15.01 -2.50 -16.43
C VAL A 104 -14.35 -3.87 -16.26
N ALA A 105 -14.16 -4.61 -17.35
CA ALA A 105 -13.54 -5.93 -17.32
C ALA A 105 -12.12 -5.87 -16.74
N LEU A 106 -11.67 -7.00 -16.18
CA LEU A 106 -10.28 -7.14 -15.73
C LEU A 106 -9.35 -6.89 -16.93
N GLY A 107 -8.52 -5.86 -16.81
CA GLY A 107 -7.55 -5.44 -17.80
C GLY A 107 -7.65 -3.96 -18.20
N ASP A 108 -8.82 -3.35 -17.96
CA ASP A 108 -9.06 -1.93 -18.21
C ASP A 108 -9.42 -1.18 -16.91
N TRP A 109 -8.95 -1.69 -15.75
CA TRP A 109 -9.24 -1.05 -14.47
C TRP A 109 -8.48 0.25 -14.29
N TRP A 110 -9.19 1.27 -13.81
CA TRP A 110 -8.61 2.53 -13.41
C TRP A 110 -8.89 2.79 -11.93
N PHE A 111 -8.82 4.05 -11.52
CA PHE A 111 -8.89 4.47 -10.12
C PHE A 111 -10.19 4.05 -9.41
N GLY A 112 -11.32 4.04 -10.13
CA GLY A 112 -12.63 3.69 -9.56
C GLY A 112 -12.68 2.24 -9.10
N GLU A 113 -12.34 1.31 -9.99
CA GLU A 113 -12.39 -0.14 -9.74
C GLU A 113 -11.38 -0.55 -8.68
N MET A 114 -10.18 0.05 -8.70
CA MET A 114 -9.17 -0.16 -7.66
C MET A 114 -9.69 0.27 -6.28
N THR A 115 -10.39 1.40 -6.20
CA THR A 115 -10.97 1.88 -4.93
C THR A 115 -12.00 0.91 -4.39
N VAL A 116 -12.88 0.39 -5.27
CA VAL A 116 -13.89 -0.61 -4.89
C VAL A 116 -13.23 -1.91 -4.39
N LEU A 117 -12.18 -2.38 -5.07
CA LEU A 117 -11.43 -3.56 -4.67
C LEU A 117 -10.85 -3.42 -3.25
N PHE A 118 -10.18 -2.30 -2.96
CA PHE A 118 -9.58 -2.05 -1.64
C PHE A 118 -10.63 -1.81 -0.56
N MET A 119 -11.77 -1.19 -0.91
CA MET A 119 -12.88 -1.00 0.03
C MET A 119 -13.52 -2.35 0.40
N LEU A 120 -13.78 -3.22 -0.59
CA LEU A 120 -14.30 -4.56 -0.35
C LEU A 120 -13.31 -5.42 0.45
N SER A 121 -12.02 -5.37 0.14
CA SER A 121 -11.01 -6.12 0.88
C SER A 121 -10.89 -5.64 2.33
N ALA A 122 -11.00 -4.32 2.59
CA ALA A 122 -11.02 -3.78 3.95
C ALA A 122 -12.23 -4.31 4.77
N ILE A 123 -13.42 -4.34 4.17
CA ILE A 123 -14.63 -4.90 4.81
C ILE A 123 -14.47 -6.41 5.05
N LEU A 124 -13.93 -7.15 4.07
CA LEU A 124 -13.67 -8.59 4.20
C LEU A 124 -12.68 -8.88 5.34
N VAL A 125 -11.59 -8.12 5.43
CA VAL A 125 -10.61 -8.24 6.52
C VAL A 125 -11.26 -7.97 7.87
N GLY A 126 -12.07 -6.90 7.99
CA GLY A 126 -12.82 -6.60 9.20
C GLY A 126 -13.76 -7.74 9.62
N LYS A 127 -14.47 -8.33 8.66
CA LYS A 127 -15.36 -9.48 8.90
C LYS A 127 -14.59 -10.75 9.29
N ILE A 128 -13.46 -11.04 8.65
CA ILE A 128 -12.59 -12.20 8.98
C ILE A 128 -12.02 -12.06 10.39
N TYR A 129 -11.68 -10.84 10.79
CA TYR A 129 -11.20 -10.57 12.14
C TYR A 129 -12.32 -10.66 13.20
N GLY A 130 -13.56 -10.44 12.80
CA GLY A 130 -14.73 -10.44 13.68
C GLY A 130 -14.98 -9.08 14.32
N MET A 131 -14.59 -7.99 13.64
CA MET A 131 -14.81 -6.62 14.11
C MET A 131 -16.28 -6.23 13.99
N ASN A 132 -16.74 -5.43 14.94
CA ASN A 132 -18.07 -4.81 14.87
C ASN A 132 -18.09 -3.67 13.86
N GLU A 133 -19.26 -3.27 13.35
CA GLU A 133 -19.40 -2.20 12.35
C GLU A 133 -18.75 -0.88 12.82
N LYS A 134 -18.96 -0.49 14.08
CA LYS A 134 -18.35 0.72 14.66
C LYS A 134 -16.83 0.66 14.67
N GLU A 135 -16.28 -0.53 14.88
CA GLU A 135 -14.84 -0.75 14.90
C GLU A 135 -14.28 -0.67 13.48
N ILE A 136 -14.94 -1.31 12.50
CA ILE A 136 -14.56 -1.22 11.09
C ILE A 136 -14.57 0.23 10.60
N THR A 137 -15.66 0.97 10.84
CA THR A 137 -15.76 2.38 10.46
C THR A 137 -14.72 3.22 11.19
N GLY A 138 -14.48 2.97 12.47
CA GLY A 138 -13.46 3.68 13.25
C GLY A 138 -12.05 3.47 12.69
N VAL A 139 -11.67 2.22 12.41
CA VAL A 139 -10.37 1.87 11.80
C VAL A 139 -10.24 2.48 10.41
N PHE A 140 -11.30 2.44 9.60
CA PHE A 140 -11.30 3.04 8.26
C PHE A 140 -11.10 4.55 8.30
N VAL A 141 -11.85 5.27 9.15
CA VAL A 141 -11.73 6.72 9.31
C VAL A 141 -10.34 7.10 9.85
N ASN A 142 -9.81 6.34 10.82
CA ASN A 142 -8.46 6.57 11.31
C ASN A 142 -7.41 6.39 10.21
N GLY A 143 -7.51 5.33 9.41
CA GLY A 143 -6.63 5.13 8.26
C GLY A 143 -6.73 6.26 7.22
N ALA A 144 -7.94 6.75 6.95
CA ALA A 144 -8.13 7.89 6.06
C ALA A 144 -7.50 9.18 6.63
N ARG A 145 -7.56 9.39 7.95
CA ARG A 145 -6.94 10.53 8.64
C ARG A 145 -5.42 10.52 8.50
N ASP A 146 -4.80 9.34 8.60
CA ASP A 146 -3.34 9.20 8.46
C ASP A 146 -2.86 9.57 7.04
N LEU A 147 -3.70 9.36 6.02
CA LEU A 147 -3.40 9.73 4.64
C LEU A 147 -3.57 11.23 4.36
N LEU A 148 -4.31 11.98 5.19
CA LEU A 148 -4.56 13.41 4.95
C LEU A 148 -3.27 14.23 4.87
N GLY A 149 -2.29 13.93 5.72
CA GLY A 149 -0.98 14.62 5.69
C GLY A 149 -0.26 14.43 4.36
N VAL A 150 -0.26 13.21 3.82
CA VAL A 150 0.37 12.89 2.54
C VAL A 150 -0.39 13.55 1.38
N VAL A 151 -1.72 13.50 1.41
CA VAL A 151 -2.58 14.10 0.37
C VAL A 151 -2.36 15.61 0.26
N LEU A 152 -2.18 16.31 1.38
CA LEU A 152 -1.88 17.74 1.37
C LEU A 152 -0.55 18.04 0.67
N ILE A 153 0.49 17.26 0.94
CA ILE A 153 1.81 17.41 0.29
C ILE A 153 1.70 17.15 -1.22
N VAL A 154 0.99 16.09 -1.63
CA VAL A 154 0.75 15.78 -3.04
C VAL A 154 -0.05 16.90 -3.73
N GLY A 155 -1.07 17.45 -3.06
CA GLY A 155 -1.85 18.58 -3.55
C GLY A 155 -1.01 19.82 -3.81
N VAL A 156 -0.15 20.21 -2.85
CA VAL A 156 0.78 21.35 -3.00
C VAL A 156 1.77 21.09 -4.13
N SER A 157 2.37 19.89 -4.18
CA SER A 157 3.31 19.49 -5.25
C SER A 157 2.68 19.60 -6.64
N ARG A 158 1.44 19.13 -6.79
CA ARG A 158 0.69 19.24 -8.05
C ARG A 158 0.38 20.70 -8.39
N GLY A 159 0.03 21.51 -7.39
CA GLY A 159 -0.18 22.95 -7.55
C GLY A 159 1.05 23.68 -8.11
N ILE A 160 2.24 23.39 -7.57
CA ILE A 160 3.50 23.97 -8.06
C ILE A 160 3.72 23.60 -9.54
N THR A 161 3.48 22.33 -9.89
CA THR A 161 3.65 21.87 -11.28
C THR A 161 2.69 22.57 -12.22
N ILE A 162 1.43 22.79 -11.82
CA ILE A 162 0.43 23.51 -12.62
C ILE A 162 0.86 24.96 -12.85
N VAL A 163 1.31 25.67 -11.81
CA VAL A 163 1.80 27.06 -11.92
C VAL A 163 3.04 27.14 -12.82
N MET A 164 3.96 26.19 -12.66
CA MET A 164 5.19 26.14 -13.46
C MET A 164 4.92 25.87 -14.94
N ASN A 165 3.94 25.01 -15.23
CA ASN A 165 3.47 24.74 -16.59
C ASN A 165 2.76 25.97 -17.18
N ALA A 166 1.85 26.60 -16.44
CA ALA A 166 1.11 27.78 -16.89
C ALA A 166 2.02 29.00 -17.12
N GLY A 167 3.05 29.16 -16.29
CA GLY A 167 4.05 30.23 -16.44
C GLY A 167 5.12 29.97 -17.50
N GLY A 168 5.05 28.85 -18.24
CA GLY A 168 6.05 28.48 -19.25
C GLY A 168 7.43 28.10 -18.70
N MET A 169 7.63 28.19 -17.38
CA MET A 169 8.89 27.88 -16.70
C MET A 169 9.32 26.44 -16.93
N THR A 170 8.38 25.49 -16.96
CA THR A 170 8.68 24.07 -17.24
C THR A 170 9.37 23.90 -18.59
N ASN A 171 8.88 24.57 -19.64
CA ASN A 171 9.46 24.47 -20.97
C ASN A 171 10.86 25.10 -21.03
N THR A 172 11.09 26.21 -20.30
CA THR A 172 12.41 26.83 -20.23
C THR A 172 13.41 25.93 -19.50
N VAL A 173 13.05 25.37 -18.34
CA VAL A 173 13.94 24.48 -17.59
C VAL A 173 14.28 23.22 -18.39
N LEU A 174 13.29 22.62 -19.06
CA LEU A 174 13.49 21.43 -19.90
C LEU A 174 14.33 21.69 -21.16
N PHE A 175 14.36 22.93 -21.66
CA PHE A 175 15.18 23.26 -22.82
C PHE A 175 16.69 23.35 -22.47
N TRP A 176 17.01 23.75 -21.24
CA TRP A 176 18.39 23.99 -20.80
C TRP A 176 19.00 22.86 -19.95
N VAL A 177 18.21 21.84 -19.61
CA VAL A 177 18.66 20.59 -18.96
C VAL A 177 18.88 19.53 -20.02
#